data_AF-A0A371JZN7-F1
#
_entry.id   AF-A0A371JZN7-F1
#
_cell.length_a   1.000
_cell.length_b   1.000
_cell.length_c   1.000
_cell.angle_alpha   90.00
_cell.angle_beta   90.00
_cell.angle_gamma   90.00
#
_symmetry.space_group_name_H-M   'P 1'
#
loop_
_entity.id
_entity.type
_entity.pdbx_description
1 polymer ?
#
loop_
_entity_poly.entity_id
_entity_poly.type
_entity_poly.pdbx_seq_one_letter_code
_entity_poly.pdbx_strand_id
1 'polypeptide(L)'
;MKPAFLKPTFAAVLSLFLLLSAPAAFAGLGPKTISSQEFDPGSSLVFQANAADVAAAVKAFVADKKWKLLYEGAELPKKNHGYFANTYAFSGRSADKEAWAKAGAAELKPAAYLQAKTPTSAFSFGAELFVVVYEQPEGGAIVSIAASTSQIAEKKKLEGYIGELAAALNEKLD
;
A
#
# COMPACT_ATOMS: atom_id res chain seq x y z
N MET A 1 -28.20 56.33 62.55
CA MET A 1 -27.08 56.33 61.58
C MET A 1 -27.36 55.26 60.53
N LYS A 2 -27.40 55.65 59.25
CA LYS A 2 -27.77 54.78 58.12
C LYS A 2 -26.61 53.84 57.75
N PRO A 3 -26.84 52.53 57.50
CA PRO A 3 -25.86 51.68 56.84
C PRO A 3 -25.86 51.97 55.33
N ALA A 4 -24.68 52.22 54.77
CA ALA A 4 -24.50 52.41 53.34
C ALA A 4 -24.58 51.06 52.62
N PHE A 5 -25.49 51.02 51.65
CA PHE A 5 -25.63 50.03 50.60
C PHE A 5 -24.41 50.05 49.66
N LEU A 6 -23.87 48.89 49.34
CA LEU A 6 -23.34 48.58 48.01
C LEU A 6 -23.73 47.14 47.65
N LYS A 7 -24.61 47.01 46.66
CA LYS A 7 -24.86 45.79 45.86
C LYS A 7 -24.00 45.88 44.57
N PRO A 8 -24.11 44.93 43.63
CA PRO A 8 -23.58 43.57 43.62
C PRO A 8 -22.66 43.37 42.39
N THR A 9 -21.79 42.35 42.37
CA THR A 9 -21.29 41.83 41.10
C THR A 9 -21.43 40.32 41.08
N PHE A 10 -22.37 39.90 40.24
CA PHE A 10 -22.50 38.56 39.71
C PHE A 10 -21.17 38.08 39.14
N ALA A 11 -20.68 36.94 39.63
CA ALA A 11 -19.83 36.05 38.85
C ALA A 11 -20.07 34.63 39.35
N ALA A 12 -21.20 34.06 38.92
CA ALA A 12 -21.35 32.62 38.87
C ALA A 12 -20.39 32.11 37.77
N VAL A 13 -19.22 31.60 38.15
CA VAL A 13 -18.47 30.71 37.28
C VAL A 13 -18.79 29.30 37.76
N LEU A 14 -19.87 28.81 37.16
CA LEU A 14 -20.27 27.42 37.09
C LEU A 14 -19.04 26.59 36.70
N SER A 15 -18.44 25.89 37.68
CA SER A 15 -17.43 24.86 37.44
C SER A 15 -18.08 23.71 36.70
N LEU A 16 -18.12 23.85 35.37
CA LEU A 16 -18.60 22.83 34.46
C LEU A 16 -17.52 21.74 34.39
N PHE A 17 -17.64 20.79 35.30
CA PHE A 17 -17.11 19.44 35.16
C PHE A 17 -17.80 18.81 33.94
N LEU A 18 -17.28 19.11 32.74
CA LEU A 18 -17.57 18.32 31.55
C LEU A 18 -16.41 17.34 31.37
N LEU A 19 -16.66 16.13 31.86
CA LEU A 19 -16.06 14.93 31.32
C LEU A 19 -16.16 14.98 29.79
N LEU A 20 -15.03 15.21 29.12
CA LEU A 20 -14.72 14.46 27.92
C LEU A 20 -13.54 13.55 28.24
N SER A 21 -13.93 12.40 28.78
CA SER A 21 -13.26 11.12 28.61
C SER A 21 -12.57 11.04 27.25
N ALA A 22 -11.25 10.84 27.31
CA ALA A 22 -10.39 10.27 26.27
C ALA A 22 -11.00 8.96 25.70
N PRO A 23 -10.44 8.30 24.65
CA PRO A 23 -9.07 8.44 24.13
C PRO A 23 -8.95 8.23 22.59
N ALA A 24 -7.78 8.53 22.00
CA ALA A 24 -7.24 7.71 20.92
C ALA A 24 -5.82 8.15 20.59
N ALA A 25 -4.90 7.24 20.88
CA ALA A 25 -3.54 7.20 20.41
C ALA A 25 -3.31 7.87 19.03
N PHE A 26 -2.26 8.69 18.95
CA PHE A 26 -1.43 8.74 17.73
C PHE A 26 -0.70 7.39 17.55
N ALA A 27 -1.45 6.28 17.52
CA ALA A 27 -0.99 5.00 17.03
C ALA A 27 -1.51 4.89 15.60
N GLY A 28 -0.66 5.10 14.60
CA GLY A 28 -1.05 4.79 13.23
C GLY A 28 -0.42 5.59 12.08
N LEU A 29 0.60 6.42 12.28
CA LEU A 29 1.35 7.06 11.17
C LEU A 29 2.47 6.16 10.61
N GLY A 30 2.43 4.87 10.90
CA GLY A 30 3.28 3.90 10.20
C GLY A 30 2.78 3.69 8.76
N PRO A 31 3.68 3.35 7.81
CA PRO A 31 3.26 2.88 6.50
C PRO A 31 2.34 1.68 6.65
N LYS A 32 1.26 1.65 5.84
CA LYS A 32 0.44 0.45 5.68
C LYS A 32 0.96 -0.28 4.45
N THR A 33 1.25 -1.55 4.62
CA THR A 33 1.45 -2.51 3.52
C THR A 33 0.29 -3.48 3.55
N ILE A 34 -0.14 -3.92 2.38
CA ILE A 34 -1.07 -5.03 2.21
C ILE A 34 -0.52 -5.87 1.08
N SER A 35 -0.45 -7.18 1.26
CA SER A 35 -0.21 -8.10 0.17
C SER A 35 -1.46 -8.83 -0.26
N SER A 36 -1.42 -9.33 -1.50
CA SER A 36 -2.39 -10.28 -2.05
C SER A 36 -2.59 -11.53 -1.16
N GLN A 37 -1.64 -11.85 -0.27
CA GLN A 37 -1.75 -12.95 0.69
C GLN A 37 -2.62 -12.59 1.91
N GLU A 38 -2.60 -11.32 2.33
CA GLU A 38 -3.39 -10.81 3.47
C GLU A 38 -4.80 -10.38 3.07
N PHE A 39 -4.97 -9.89 1.84
CA PHE A 39 -6.20 -9.27 1.32
C PHE A 39 -7.23 -10.27 0.76
N ASP A 40 -6.77 -11.40 0.23
CA ASP A 40 -7.47 -12.53 -0.40
C ASP A 40 -8.79 -12.27 -1.18
N PRO A 41 -8.75 -12.42 -2.52
CA PRO A 41 -9.85 -13.08 -3.22
C PRO A 41 -9.40 -14.30 -4.07
N GLY A 42 -8.26 -14.91 -3.73
CA GLY A 42 -7.73 -16.15 -4.35
C GLY A 42 -6.20 -16.34 -4.30
N SER A 43 -5.54 -16.02 -3.17
CA SER A 43 -4.18 -16.29 -2.62
C SER A 43 -2.90 -16.59 -3.46
N SER A 44 -2.95 -16.74 -4.77
CA SER A 44 -1.84 -16.60 -5.73
C SER A 44 -2.51 -16.37 -7.06
N LEU A 45 -2.24 -15.29 -7.77
CA LEU A 45 -2.76 -15.19 -9.14
C LEU A 45 -1.96 -16.18 -9.98
N VAL A 46 -2.52 -17.38 -10.15
CA VAL A 46 -1.93 -18.48 -10.89
C VAL A 46 -2.50 -18.45 -12.29
N PHE A 47 -1.62 -18.35 -13.27
CA PHE A 47 -1.98 -18.29 -14.68
C PHE A 47 -1.35 -19.46 -15.43
N GLN A 48 -2.08 -19.99 -16.41
CA GLN A 48 -1.53 -20.95 -17.38
C GLN A 48 -0.57 -20.28 -18.37
N ALA A 49 -0.74 -18.98 -18.60
CA ALA A 49 0.16 -18.17 -19.41
C ALA A 49 1.59 -18.18 -18.84
N ASN A 50 2.59 -18.16 -19.72
CA ASN A 50 3.99 -18.13 -19.30
C ASN A 50 4.35 -16.80 -18.61
N ALA A 51 5.42 -16.79 -17.83
CA ALA A 51 5.81 -15.64 -17.02
C ALA A 51 6.12 -14.38 -17.85
N ALA A 52 6.57 -14.50 -19.10
CA ALA A 52 6.85 -13.36 -19.97
C ALA A 52 5.55 -12.65 -20.41
N ASP A 53 4.53 -13.44 -20.78
CA ASP A 53 3.21 -12.91 -21.15
C ASP A 53 2.52 -12.25 -19.95
N VAL A 54 2.61 -12.87 -18.77
CA VAL A 54 2.10 -12.30 -17.52
C VAL A 54 2.82 -10.99 -17.18
N ALA A 55 4.16 -10.95 -17.28
CA ALA A 55 4.93 -9.73 -17.05
C ALA A 55 4.55 -8.62 -18.04
N ALA A 56 4.32 -8.96 -19.32
CA ALA A 56 3.87 -8.01 -20.33
C ALA A 56 2.46 -7.46 -20.01
N ALA A 57 1.54 -8.31 -19.54
CA ALA A 57 0.20 -7.89 -19.13
C ALA A 57 0.23 -6.93 -17.92
N VAL A 58 1.10 -7.19 -16.93
CA VAL A 58 1.33 -6.28 -15.79
C VAL A 58 1.81 -4.90 -16.28
N LYS A 59 2.79 -4.86 -17.20
CA LYS A 59 3.29 -3.60 -17.76
C LYS A 59 2.21 -2.85 -18.53
N ALA A 60 1.43 -3.56 -19.34
CA ALA A 60 0.33 -2.99 -20.09
C ALA A 60 -0.68 -2.34 -19.14
N PHE A 61 -1.07 -3.03 -18.06
CA PHE A 61 -1.95 -2.46 -17.03
C PHE A 61 -1.40 -1.18 -16.41
N VAL A 62 -0.11 -1.17 -16.03
CA VAL A 62 0.55 0.02 -15.45
C VAL A 62 0.50 1.19 -16.44
N ALA A 63 0.76 0.93 -17.73
CA ALA A 63 0.68 1.94 -18.78
C ALA A 63 -0.75 2.44 -19.01
N ASP A 64 -1.73 1.53 -19.10
CA ASP A 64 -3.16 1.83 -19.30
C ASP A 64 -3.70 2.73 -18.17
N LYS A 65 -3.31 2.44 -16.92
CA LYS A 65 -3.68 3.23 -15.74
C LYS A 65 -2.90 4.54 -15.60
N LYS A 66 -1.93 4.81 -16.49
CA LYS A 66 -1.01 5.95 -16.43
C LYS A 66 -0.24 6.00 -15.10
N TRP A 67 0.07 4.83 -14.54
CA TRP A 67 0.90 4.70 -13.36
C TRP A 67 2.37 4.84 -13.78
N LYS A 68 3.19 5.38 -12.88
CA LYS A 68 4.62 5.54 -13.15
C LYS A 68 5.33 4.21 -12.87
N LEU A 69 5.93 3.62 -13.90
CA LEU A 69 6.87 2.51 -13.72
C LEU A 69 8.17 3.06 -13.10
N LEU A 70 8.53 2.57 -11.93
CA LEU A 70 9.72 2.99 -11.17
C LEU A 70 10.90 2.07 -11.42
N TYR A 71 10.64 0.77 -11.55
CA TYR A 71 11.66 -0.24 -11.82
C TYR A 71 11.06 -1.46 -12.51
N GLU A 72 11.87 -2.10 -13.33
CA GLU A 72 11.59 -3.37 -13.99
C GLU A 72 12.90 -4.18 -14.09
N GLY A 73 12.85 -5.47 -13.76
CA GLY A 73 13.98 -6.38 -13.93
C GLY A 73 13.67 -7.80 -13.50
N ALA A 74 14.56 -8.75 -13.74
CA ALA A 74 14.42 -10.14 -13.26
C ALA A 74 14.84 -10.31 -11.79
N GLU A 75 15.50 -9.31 -11.21
CA GLU A 75 16.00 -9.32 -9.84
C GLU A 75 15.34 -8.23 -8.99
N LEU A 76 15.38 -8.41 -7.68
CA LEU A 76 15.03 -7.36 -6.74
C LEU A 76 16.01 -6.17 -6.90
N PRO A 77 15.52 -4.92 -7.00
CA PRO A 77 16.38 -3.77 -7.18
C PRO A 77 17.32 -3.57 -5.98
N LYS A 78 18.61 -3.37 -6.26
CA LYS A 78 19.66 -3.13 -5.24
C LYS A 78 19.61 -1.70 -4.66
N LYS A 79 18.85 -0.80 -5.28
CA LYS A 79 18.72 0.62 -4.92
C LYS A 79 17.23 0.99 -4.83
N ASN A 80 16.93 2.08 -4.13
CA ASN A 80 15.54 2.54 -4.01
C ASN A 80 15.11 3.36 -5.25
N HIS A 81 13.90 3.10 -5.74
CA HIS A 81 13.31 3.78 -6.90
C HIS A 81 12.00 4.54 -6.58
N GLY A 82 11.49 4.48 -5.34
CA GLY A 82 10.18 5.01 -4.94
C GLY A 82 10.15 6.29 -4.09
N TYR A 83 8.96 6.68 -3.64
CA TYR A 83 8.70 7.74 -2.66
C TYR A 83 9.47 7.54 -1.35
N PHE A 84 9.59 6.29 -0.91
CA PHE A 84 10.41 5.94 0.25
C PHE A 84 11.91 6.14 0.01
N ALA A 85 12.37 6.57 -1.17
CA ALA A 85 13.79 6.81 -1.47
C ALA A 85 14.33 8.11 -0.84
N ASN A 86 13.47 9.09 -0.64
CA ASN A 86 13.91 10.45 -0.27
C ASN A 86 13.58 10.86 1.18
N THR A 87 12.77 10.09 1.92
CA THR A 87 12.30 10.52 3.25
C THR A 87 12.67 9.57 4.38
N TYR A 88 13.04 8.32 4.06
CA TYR A 88 13.50 7.33 5.04
C TYR A 88 14.62 6.51 4.41
N ALA A 89 15.65 6.13 5.18
CA ALA A 89 16.60 5.13 4.75
C ALA A 89 15.83 3.91 4.24
N PHE A 90 16.22 3.39 3.08
CA PHE A 90 15.59 2.23 2.44
C PHE A 90 15.27 1.13 3.46
N SER A 91 14.01 1.02 3.88
CA SER A 91 13.52 -0.19 4.52
C SER A 91 12.53 -0.90 3.61
N GLY A 92 12.71 -0.79 2.28
CA GLY A 92 12.34 -1.82 1.29
C GLY A 92 12.99 -3.15 1.67
N ARG A 93 12.61 -3.63 2.84
CA ARG A 93 13.03 -4.83 3.53
C ARG A 93 11.79 -5.51 4.11
N SER A 94 10.59 -4.92 3.98
CA SER A 94 9.32 -5.52 4.38
C SER A 94 8.37 -5.66 3.19
N ALA A 95 7.94 -4.59 2.51
CA ALA A 95 6.90 -4.69 1.48
C ALA A 95 7.34 -5.39 0.18
N ASP A 96 8.53 -5.07 -0.31
CA ASP A 96 9.18 -5.75 -1.42
C ASP A 96 9.54 -7.19 -1.05
N LYS A 97 10.01 -7.43 0.18
CA LYS A 97 10.21 -8.78 0.71
C LYS A 97 8.91 -9.55 0.90
N GLU A 98 7.80 -8.89 1.19
CA GLU A 98 6.48 -9.50 1.34
C GLU A 98 5.94 -9.94 -0.02
N ALA A 99 6.13 -9.12 -1.05
CA ALA A 99 5.91 -9.53 -2.43
C ALA A 99 6.87 -10.68 -2.83
N TRP A 100 8.14 -10.61 -2.41
CA TRP A 100 9.20 -11.59 -2.73
C TRP A 100 9.18 -12.87 -1.89
N ALA A 101 8.43 -12.92 -0.78
CA ALA A 101 8.54 -13.95 0.26
C ALA A 101 8.24 -15.35 -0.27
N LYS A 102 7.45 -15.46 -1.34
CA LYS A 102 7.13 -16.74 -1.99
C LYS A 102 8.34 -17.41 -2.66
N ALA A 103 9.35 -16.65 -3.06
CA ALA A 103 10.59 -17.21 -3.63
C ALA A 103 11.30 -18.17 -2.66
N GLY A 104 11.25 -17.85 -1.35
CA GLY A 104 11.96 -18.61 -0.32
C GLY A 104 11.20 -19.83 0.23
N ALA A 105 9.89 -19.90 0.04
CA ALA A 105 9.05 -20.95 0.62
C ALA A 105 8.74 -22.12 -0.34
N ALA A 106 8.85 -21.90 -1.66
CA ALA A 106 8.41 -22.85 -2.68
C ALA A 106 9.42 -23.07 -3.84
N GLU A 107 10.68 -22.66 -3.68
CA GLU A 107 11.72 -22.72 -4.73
C GLU A 107 11.30 -22.09 -6.08
N LEU A 108 10.35 -21.15 -6.04
CA LEU A 108 9.85 -20.50 -7.24
C LEU A 108 10.90 -19.57 -7.84
N LYS A 109 11.18 -19.74 -9.13
CA LYS A 109 12.13 -18.91 -9.86
C LYS A 109 11.47 -17.59 -10.26
N PRO A 110 11.94 -16.43 -9.76
CA PRO A 110 11.44 -15.14 -10.21
C PRO A 110 11.85 -14.90 -11.67
N ALA A 111 10.89 -14.52 -12.50
CA ALA A 111 11.11 -14.15 -13.90
C ALA A 111 11.03 -12.64 -14.12
N ALA A 112 10.19 -11.95 -13.34
CA ALA A 112 10.06 -10.50 -13.42
C ALA A 112 9.71 -9.89 -12.05
N TYR A 113 10.22 -8.68 -11.86
CA TYR A 113 9.90 -7.78 -10.78
C TYR A 113 9.53 -6.43 -11.38
N LEU A 114 8.41 -5.89 -10.94
CA LEU A 114 7.94 -4.57 -11.34
C LEU A 114 7.59 -3.75 -10.11
N GLN A 115 8.07 -2.51 -10.09
CA GLN A 115 7.65 -1.50 -9.12
C GLN A 115 6.93 -0.39 -9.86
N ALA A 116 5.67 -0.15 -9.49
CA ALA A 116 4.84 0.90 -10.07
C ALA A 116 4.33 1.85 -8.99
N LYS A 117 3.97 3.06 -9.40
CA LYS A 117 3.46 4.10 -8.51
C LYS A 117 2.19 4.73 -9.07
N THR A 118 1.16 4.82 -8.23
CA THR A 118 -0.10 5.47 -8.58
C THR A 118 0.06 7.00 -8.69
N PRO A 119 -0.81 7.70 -9.43
CA PRO A 119 -0.69 9.14 -9.65
C PRO A 119 -0.67 9.95 -8.36
N THR A 120 0.13 11.03 -8.35
CA THR A 120 0.21 11.97 -7.24
C THR A 120 -0.63 13.23 -7.52
N SER A 121 -1.17 13.83 -6.47
CA SER A 121 -1.90 15.11 -6.51
C SER A 121 -1.51 15.98 -5.31
N ALA A 122 -2.06 17.19 -5.21
CA ALA A 122 -1.84 18.08 -4.07
C ALA A 122 -2.25 17.46 -2.71
N PHE A 123 -3.15 16.47 -2.73
CA PHE A 123 -3.66 15.80 -1.53
C PHE A 123 -3.32 14.32 -1.48
N SER A 124 -2.53 13.81 -2.45
CA SER A 124 -2.11 12.40 -2.47
C SER A 124 -0.70 12.22 -3.00
N PHE A 125 0.17 11.52 -2.27
CA PHE A 125 1.49 11.13 -2.75
C PHE A 125 1.48 9.76 -3.43
N GLY A 126 0.30 9.17 -3.62
CA GLY A 126 0.09 7.87 -4.25
C GLY A 126 0.46 6.68 -3.35
N ALA A 127 0.37 5.50 -3.95
CA ALA A 127 0.80 4.23 -3.39
C ALA A 127 1.83 3.60 -4.34
N GLU A 128 2.67 2.73 -3.79
CA GLU A 128 3.58 1.90 -4.57
C GLU A 128 3.06 0.47 -4.62
N LEU A 129 3.14 -0.14 -5.80
CA LEU A 129 2.86 -1.55 -6.01
C LEU A 129 4.16 -2.26 -6.36
N PHE A 130 4.35 -3.42 -5.74
CA PHE A 130 5.45 -4.35 -5.92
C PHE A 130 4.86 -5.64 -6.47
N VAL A 131 5.24 -5.99 -7.70
CA VAL A 131 4.72 -7.17 -8.40
C VAL A 131 5.88 -8.09 -8.71
N VAL A 132 5.77 -9.34 -8.29
CA VAL A 132 6.72 -10.40 -8.62
C VAL A 132 6.01 -11.45 -9.43
N VAL A 133 6.56 -11.79 -10.59
CA VAL A 133 6.10 -12.87 -11.44
C VAL A 133 7.09 -14.02 -11.32
N TYR A 134 6.59 -15.18 -10.95
CA TYR A 134 7.34 -16.41 -10.79
C TYR A 134 6.99 -17.40 -11.89
N GLU A 135 7.99 -18.15 -12.36
CA GLU A 135 7.78 -19.33 -13.20
C GLU A 135 7.28 -20.50 -12.34
N GLN A 136 6.31 -21.26 -12.87
CA GLN A 136 5.90 -22.54 -12.29
C GLN A 136 6.69 -23.69 -12.90
N PRO A 137 7.15 -24.69 -12.11
CA PRO A 137 7.86 -25.85 -12.62
C PRO A 137 7.07 -26.65 -13.66
N GLU A 138 5.76 -26.74 -13.51
CA GLU A 138 4.86 -27.50 -14.39
C GLU A 138 4.35 -26.68 -15.61
N GLY A 139 4.84 -25.44 -15.77
CA GLY A 139 4.34 -24.48 -16.76
C GLY A 139 3.36 -23.48 -16.17
N GLY A 140 3.33 -22.28 -16.75
CA GLY A 140 2.54 -21.15 -16.27
C GLY A 140 3.31 -20.21 -15.34
N ALA A 141 2.58 -19.32 -14.67
CA ALA A 141 3.14 -18.29 -13.82
C ALA A 141 2.34 -18.04 -12.55
N ILE A 142 3.03 -17.60 -11.49
CA ILE A 142 2.41 -17.13 -10.25
C ILE A 142 2.75 -15.65 -10.08
N VAL A 143 1.75 -14.83 -9.76
CA VAL A 143 1.96 -13.42 -9.42
C VAL A 143 1.75 -13.19 -7.93
N SER A 144 2.73 -12.53 -7.31
CA SER A 144 2.68 -12.01 -5.94
C SER A 144 2.68 -10.49 -5.99
N ILE A 145 1.70 -9.89 -5.33
CA ILE A 145 1.51 -8.43 -5.32
C ILE A 145 1.53 -7.95 -3.87
N ALA A 146 2.27 -6.87 -3.61
CA ALA A 146 2.14 -6.05 -2.41
C ALA A 146 1.95 -4.59 -2.78
N ALA A 147 1.15 -3.86 -1.99
CA ALA A 147 0.93 -2.43 -2.15
C ALA A 147 1.23 -1.72 -0.83
N SER A 148 1.89 -0.56 -0.88
CA SER A 148 2.22 0.21 0.31
C SER A 148 2.04 1.71 0.14
N THR A 149 1.73 2.37 1.26
CA THR A 149 1.67 3.84 1.35
C THR A 149 1.91 4.31 2.78
N SER A 150 2.51 5.49 2.95
CA SER A 150 2.57 6.20 4.23
C SER A 150 1.36 7.11 4.46
N GLN A 151 0.53 7.34 3.44
CA GLN A 151 -0.51 8.36 3.49
C GLN A 151 -1.89 7.80 3.82
N ILE A 152 -2.55 8.38 4.83
CA ILE A 152 -3.88 7.96 5.29
C ILE A 152 -4.93 7.93 4.16
N ALA A 153 -4.92 8.91 3.26
CA ALA A 153 -5.86 8.99 2.13
C ALA A 153 -5.74 7.81 1.14
N GLU A 154 -4.57 7.17 1.09
CA GLU A 154 -4.29 6.03 0.20
C GLU A 154 -4.44 4.69 0.92
N LYS A 155 -4.39 4.65 2.27
CA LYS A 155 -4.46 3.39 3.06
C LYS A 155 -5.69 2.54 2.77
N LYS A 156 -6.83 3.17 2.47
CA LYS A 156 -8.11 2.50 2.16
C LYS A 156 -8.21 2.03 0.70
N LYS A 157 -7.29 2.45 -0.17
CA LYS A 157 -7.30 2.14 -1.61
C LYS A 157 -6.35 1.01 -2.00
N LEU A 158 -5.40 0.65 -1.12
CA LEU A 158 -4.37 -0.36 -1.37
C LEU A 158 -4.96 -1.68 -1.88
N GLU A 159 -6.01 -2.16 -1.23
CA GLU A 159 -6.78 -3.35 -1.60
C GLU A 159 -7.40 -3.24 -2.99
N GLY A 160 -8.02 -2.08 -3.30
CA GLY A 160 -8.59 -1.81 -4.61
C GLY A 160 -7.55 -1.84 -5.72
N TYR A 161 -6.34 -1.32 -5.49
CA TYR A 161 -5.26 -1.37 -6.48
C TYR A 161 -4.82 -2.80 -6.80
N ILE A 162 -4.75 -3.68 -5.78
CA ILE A 162 -4.44 -5.09 -5.98
C ILE A 162 -5.58 -5.78 -6.74
N GLY A 163 -6.83 -5.51 -6.36
CA GLY A 163 -8.01 -6.07 -7.02
C GLY A 163 -8.15 -5.65 -8.49
N GLU A 164 -7.88 -4.38 -8.80
CA GLU A 164 -7.91 -3.87 -10.18
C GLU A 164 -6.86 -4.55 -11.07
N LEU A 165 -5.63 -4.74 -10.55
CA LEU A 165 -4.58 -5.46 -11.28
C LEU A 165 -4.97 -6.93 -11.46
N ALA A 166 -5.44 -7.60 -10.40
CA ALA A 166 -5.85 -9.00 -10.47
C ALA A 166 -6.96 -9.22 -11.51
N ALA A 167 -8.01 -8.38 -11.50
CA ALA A 167 -9.10 -8.46 -12.46
C ALA A 167 -8.61 -8.26 -13.90
N ALA A 168 -7.73 -7.27 -14.12
CA ALA A 168 -7.19 -7.01 -15.45
C ALA A 168 -6.28 -8.13 -15.97
N LEU A 169 -5.54 -8.80 -15.07
CA LEU A 169 -4.73 -9.96 -15.45
C LEU A 169 -5.62 -11.15 -15.79
N ASN A 170 -6.66 -11.44 -15.00
CA ASN A 170 -7.61 -12.50 -15.31
C ASN A 170 -8.30 -12.23 -16.66
N GLU A 171 -8.77 -11.02 -16.94
CA GLU A 171 -9.41 -10.69 -18.22
C GLU A 171 -8.48 -10.86 -19.43
N LYS A 172 -7.18 -10.56 -19.28
CA LYS A 172 -6.20 -10.60 -20.38
C LYS A 172 -5.53 -11.97 -20.56
N LEU A 173 -5.54 -12.83 -19.54
CA LEU A 173 -4.74 -14.06 -19.47
C LEU A 173 -5.57 -15.32 -19.19
N ASP A 174 -6.90 -15.22 -19.07
CA ASP A 174 -7.85 -16.35 -19.08
C ASP A 174 -7.82 -17.11 -20.42
#